data_AF-A0A1B9ATS9-F1
#
_entry.id   AF-A0A1B9ATS9-F1
#
_cell.length_a   1.000
_cell.length_b   1.000
_cell.length_c   1.000
_cell.angle_alpha   90.00
_cell.angle_beta   90.00
_cell.angle_gamma   90.00
#
_symmetry.space_group_name_H-M   'P 1'
#
loop_
_entity.id
_entity.type
_entity.pdbx_description
1 polymer ?
#
loop_
_entity_poly.entity_id
_entity_poly.type
_entity_poly.pdbx_seq_one_letter_code
_entity_poly.pdbx_strand_id
1 'polypeptide(L)'
;MKYIKLLIMICMIFSITFIGFNSVHAKEKKLSGISVVTNKKHPRYCDSVKKFKKYGKKVKEDLVTIGQYEYNDKSVLHVDDSDDECVNDIEIYIDHTKKKRISDKKALKIIKSYLPKKKKLEKYYESPETKRLIDTDENLTYYVISYHHKDYYNNNPENYPGNIHAYTESDEKGVKLIRISWTTPKHFMNYEKIE
;
A
#
# COMPACT_ATOMS: atom_id res chain seq x y z
N MET A 1 39.95 -15.26 -61.65
CA MET A 1 39.31 -14.23 -60.81
C MET A 1 37.93 -14.69 -60.29
N LYS A 2 37.87 -15.77 -59.48
CA LYS A 2 36.59 -16.34 -58.99
C LYS A 2 36.43 -16.35 -57.45
N TYR A 3 37.40 -15.81 -56.70
CA TYR A 3 37.40 -15.90 -55.23
C TYR A 3 37.15 -14.57 -54.48
N ILE A 4 37.00 -13.44 -55.17
CA ILE A 4 36.77 -12.13 -54.52
C ILE A 4 35.29 -11.92 -54.16
N LYS A 5 34.34 -12.54 -54.89
CA LYS A 5 32.90 -12.42 -54.60
C LYS A 5 32.44 -13.24 -53.39
N LEU A 6 33.18 -14.27 -52.98
CA LEU A 6 32.80 -15.12 -51.85
C LEU A 6 33.18 -14.50 -50.49
N LEU A 7 34.24 -13.69 -50.43
CA LEU A 7 34.71 -13.06 -49.19
C LEU A 7 33.83 -11.88 -48.75
N ILE A 8 33.26 -11.12 -49.70
CA ILE A 8 32.35 -10.00 -49.40
C ILE A 8 30.98 -10.49 -48.91
N MET A 9 30.57 -11.70 -49.30
CA MET A 9 29.28 -12.26 -48.90
C MET A 9 29.28 -12.83 -47.47
N ILE A 10 30.45 -13.20 -46.91
CA ILE A 10 30.57 -13.71 -45.54
C ILE A 10 30.56 -12.56 -44.51
N CYS A 11 31.05 -11.37 -44.85
CA CYS A 11 31.00 -10.20 -43.95
C CYS A 11 29.58 -9.61 -43.78
N MET A 12 28.68 -9.84 -44.73
CA MET A 12 27.28 -9.36 -44.62
C MET A 12 26.37 -10.30 -43.81
N ILE A 13 26.76 -11.56 -43.61
CA ILE A 13 25.97 -12.52 -42.81
C ILE A 13 26.28 -12.41 -41.31
N PHE A 14 27.45 -11.90 -40.92
CA PHE A 14 27.80 -11.67 -39.51
C PHE A 14 27.47 -10.27 -38.96
N SER A 15 26.90 -9.38 -39.79
CA SER A 15 26.52 -8.02 -39.36
C SER A 15 25.03 -7.85 -39.05
N ILE A 16 24.21 -8.91 -39.13
CA ILE A 16 22.74 -8.84 -38.99
C ILE A 16 22.22 -9.58 -37.73
N THR A 17 23.08 -10.14 -36.90
CA THR A 17 22.67 -10.83 -35.65
C THR A 17 23.45 -10.34 -34.44
N PHE A 18 23.33 -9.05 -34.08
CA PHE A 18 23.27 -8.60 -32.67
C PHE A 18 23.06 -7.07 -32.50
N ILE A 19 22.18 -6.44 -33.29
CA ILE A 19 21.63 -5.13 -32.91
C ILE A 19 20.18 -5.37 -32.49
N GLY A 20 20.03 -5.67 -31.21
CA GLY A 20 18.73 -6.00 -30.62
C GLY A 20 18.70 -6.15 -29.12
N PHE A 21 19.72 -5.71 -28.36
CA PHE A 21 19.56 -5.40 -26.94
C PHE A 21 18.84 -4.04 -26.79
N ASN A 22 17.62 -3.96 -27.33
CA ASN A 22 16.63 -2.98 -26.90
C ASN A 22 15.96 -3.49 -25.63
N SER A 23 16.70 -3.46 -24.52
CA SER A 23 16.22 -3.56 -23.14
C SER A 23 17.50 -3.47 -22.32
N VAL A 24 17.83 -2.38 -21.64
CA VAL A 24 17.13 -1.92 -20.45
C VAL A 24 17.37 -0.42 -20.34
N HIS A 25 16.57 0.38 -21.02
CA HIS A 25 16.14 1.65 -20.42
C HIS A 25 14.67 1.48 -20.14
N ALA A 26 14.37 0.62 -19.15
CA ALA A 26 13.19 0.85 -18.35
C ALA A 26 13.39 2.26 -17.77
N LYS A 27 12.89 3.29 -18.48
CA LYS A 27 12.56 4.58 -17.87
C LYS A 27 11.80 4.18 -16.62
N GLU A 28 12.46 4.28 -15.46
CA GLU A 28 11.81 4.10 -14.18
C GLU A 28 10.68 5.11 -14.18
N LYS A 29 9.49 4.62 -14.51
CA LYS A 29 8.29 5.42 -14.58
C LYS A 29 8.16 5.94 -13.16
N LYS A 30 8.49 7.22 -12.96
CA LYS A 30 8.49 7.89 -11.65
C LYS A 30 7.12 7.60 -11.07
N LEU A 31 7.06 6.64 -10.14
CA LEU A 31 5.79 6.14 -9.64
C LEU A 31 5.19 7.34 -8.89
N SER A 32 4.12 7.91 -9.42
CA SER A 32 3.33 8.86 -8.63
C SER A 32 2.83 8.15 -7.38
N GLY A 33 2.63 8.84 -6.25
CA GLY A 33 2.25 8.16 -5.00
C GLY A 33 1.04 7.23 -5.14
N ILE A 34 0.07 7.58 -6.00
CA ILE A 34 -1.08 6.72 -6.34
C ILE A 34 -0.67 5.38 -6.98
N SER A 35 0.37 5.36 -7.82
CA SER A 35 0.87 4.14 -8.47
C SER A 35 1.68 3.24 -7.52
N VAL A 36 2.26 3.79 -6.45
CA VAL A 36 2.90 3.00 -5.38
C VAL A 36 1.85 2.31 -4.52
N VAL A 37 0.80 3.03 -4.10
CA VAL A 37 -0.27 2.49 -3.25
C VAL A 37 -1.21 1.52 -3.99
N THR A 38 -1.15 1.49 -5.33
CA THR A 38 -1.91 0.54 -6.15
C THR A 38 -1.04 -0.58 -6.75
N ASN A 39 0.25 -0.64 -6.39
CA ASN A 39 1.16 -1.67 -6.88
C ASN A 39 0.87 -3.01 -6.20
N LYS A 40 0.45 -4.03 -6.96
CA LYS A 40 0.09 -5.36 -6.43
C LYS A 40 1.19 -6.10 -5.66
N LYS A 41 2.45 -5.62 -5.66
CA LYS A 41 3.61 -6.25 -5.00
C LYS A 41 4.10 -5.51 -3.74
N HIS A 42 3.33 -4.55 -3.21
CA HIS A 42 3.71 -3.90 -1.95
C HIS A 42 3.62 -4.90 -0.76
N PRO A 43 4.41 -4.71 0.31
CA PRO A 43 4.26 -5.43 1.56
C PRO A 43 2.89 -5.18 2.22
N ARG A 44 2.44 -6.09 3.08
CA ARG A 44 1.12 -6.05 3.74
C ARG A 44 1.24 -5.72 5.22
N TYR A 45 0.13 -5.39 5.85
CA TYR A 45 -0.01 -5.33 7.30
C TYR A 45 0.49 -6.64 7.95
N CYS A 46 1.24 -6.53 9.05
CA CYS A 46 2.01 -7.59 9.71
C CYS A 46 3.09 -8.28 8.85
N ASP A 47 3.46 -7.74 7.68
CA ASP A 47 4.75 -8.11 7.09
C ASP A 47 5.90 -7.46 7.88
N SER A 48 7.10 -8.05 7.76
CA SER A 48 8.28 -7.55 8.47
C SER A 48 8.66 -6.13 8.05
N VAL A 49 9.11 -5.30 8.99
CA VAL A 49 9.65 -3.95 8.72
C VAL A 49 10.75 -3.97 7.65
N LYS A 50 11.60 -5.01 7.65
CA LYS A 50 12.64 -5.24 6.62
C LYS A 50 12.09 -5.29 5.19
N LYS A 51 10.91 -5.88 4.98
CA LYS A 51 10.25 -5.92 3.66
C LYS A 51 9.78 -4.53 3.23
N PHE A 52 9.23 -3.74 4.16
CA PHE A 52 8.84 -2.35 3.89
C PHE A 52 10.05 -1.47 3.59
N LYS A 53 11.14 -1.56 4.36
CA LYS A 53 12.41 -0.87 4.07
C LYS A 53 12.94 -1.22 2.67
N LYS A 54 12.91 -2.50 2.28
CA LYS A 54 13.30 -2.94 0.93
C LYS A 54 12.38 -2.41 -0.17
N TYR A 55 11.07 -2.33 0.10
CA TYR A 55 10.10 -1.77 -0.84
C TYR A 55 10.30 -0.26 -1.03
N GLY A 56 10.45 0.50 0.07
CA GLY A 56 10.71 1.94 0.05
C GLY A 56 11.92 2.32 -0.80
N LYS A 57 13.06 1.63 -0.60
CA LYS A 57 14.26 1.77 -1.44
C LYS A 57 14.00 1.60 -2.94
N LYS A 58 13.06 0.72 -3.31
CA LYS A 58 12.69 0.49 -4.72
C LYS A 58 11.76 1.58 -5.28
N VAL A 59 10.88 2.15 -4.46
CA VAL A 59 9.84 3.08 -4.92
C VAL A 59 10.15 4.56 -4.65
N LYS A 60 11.36 4.86 -4.18
CA LYS A 60 11.87 6.17 -3.70
C LYS A 60 11.34 6.49 -2.30
N GLU A 61 12.29 6.73 -1.38
CA GLU A 61 12.08 6.78 0.07
C GLU A 61 11.05 7.86 0.49
N ASP A 62 10.94 8.97 -0.25
CA ASP A 62 9.91 10.01 -0.05
C ASP A 62 8.45 9.54 -0.09
N LEU A 63 8.17 8.37 -0.69
CA LEU A 63 6.82 7.82 -0.78
C LEU A 63 6.51 6.82 0.33
N VAL A 64 7.53 6.34 1.04
CA VAL A 64 7.40 5.35 2.11
C VAL A 64 8.24 5.78 3.31
N THR A 65 7.60 6.43 4.27
CA THR A 65 8.23 6.82 5.54
C THR A 65 8.04 5.69 6.55
N ILE A 66 9.10 5.34 7.28
CA ILE A 66 9.08 4.31 8.32
C ILE A 66 9.61 4.92 9.61
N GLY A 67 8.85 4.85 10.70
CA GLY A 67 9.19 5.43 12.01
C GLY A 67 8.28 6.60 12.42
N GLN A 68 8.69 7.42 13.38
CA GLN A 68 7.86 8.52 13.91
C GLN A 68 7.71 9.70 12.92
N TYR A 69 6.56 10.37 12.98
CA TYR A 69 6.03 11.38 12.07
C TYR A 69 7.06 12.37 11.47
N GLU A 70 7.30 12.26 10.16
CA GLU A 70 7.79 13.37 9.33
C GLU A 70 6.73 13.69 8.28
N TYR A 71 5.96 14.76 8.51
CA TYR A 71 4.97 15.24 7.56
C TYR A 71 5.68 15.92 6.38
N ASN A 72 5.49 15.37 5.18
CA ASN A 72 5.84 15.99 3.92
C ASN A 72 4.60 16.09 3.02
N ASP A 73 4.45 17.17 2.24
CA ASP A 73 3.29 17.51 1.39
C ASP A 73 3.01 16.56 0.19
N LYS A 74 3.36 15.28 0.29
CA LYS A 74 3.24 14.28 -0.79
C LYS A 74 2.26 13.16 -0.39
N SER A 75 1.90 12.33 -1.36
CA SER A 75 1.26 11.05 -1.04
C SER A 75 2.28 10.12 -0.37
N VAL A 76 2.14 9.92 0.93
CA VAL A 76 3.08 9.17 1.77
C VAL A 76 2.41 7.89 2.27
N LEU A 77 3.10 6.76 2.14
CA LEU A 77 2.84 5.53 2.89
C LEU A 77 3.67 5.61 4.17
N HIS A 78 3.04 5.87 5.30
CA HIS A 78 3.67 5.82 6.60
C HIS A 78 3.44 4.45 7.24
N VAL A 79 4.46 3.98 7.95
CA VAL A 79 4.51 2.67 8.58
C VAL A 79 5.13 2.84 9.96
N ASP A 80 4.40 2.47 11.01
CA ASP A 80 4.92 2.42 12.37
C ASP A 80 5.66 1.10 12.62
N ASP A 81 6.77 1.19 13.36
CA ASP A 81 7.64 0.08 13.78
C ASP A 81 7.87 0.09 15.30
N SER A 82 6.79 0.11 16.08
CA SER A 82 6.85 -0.04 17.54
C SER A 82 7.16 -1.50 17.92
N ASP A 83 8.40 -1.73 18.39
CA ASP A 83 8.96 -2.87 19.14
C ASP A 83 8.80 -4.31 18.60
N ASP A 84 7.99 -4.52 17.55
CA ASP A 84 7.75 -5.82 16.95
C ASP A 84 8.43 -5.96 15.58
N GLU A 85 8.89 -7.17 15.23
CA GLU A 85 9.51 -7.45 13.93
C GLU A 85 8.60 -7.17 12.70
N CYS A 86 7.33 -6.77 12.94
CA CYS A 86 6.28 -6.60 11.95
C CYS A 86 5.58 -5.23 12.02
N VAL A 87 5.02 -4.82 10.89
CA VAL A 87 4.27 -3.56 10.78
C VAL A 87 2.88 -3.68 11.39
N ASN A 88 2.56 -2.80 12.35
CA ASN A 88 1.30 -2.75 13.09
C ASN A 88 0.48 -1.47 12.85
N ASP A 89 1.02 -0.51 12.09
CA ASP A 89 0.27 0.63 11.57
C ASP A 89 0.71 0.96 10.14
N ILE A 90 -0.26 1.20 9.27
CA ILE A 90 -0.06 1.64 7.90
C ILE A 90 -0.99 2.81 7.64
N GLU A 91 -0.42 3.98 7.36
CA GLU A 91 -1.15 5.18 6.97
C GLU A 91 -0.81 5.54 5.52
N ILE A 92 -1.81 5.93 4.74
CA ILE A 92 -1.63 6.35 3.34
C ILE A 92 -2.31 7.69 3.17
N TYR A 93 -1.49 8.74 3.10
CA TYR A 93 -1.92 10.10 2.86
C TYR A 93 -2.11 10.34 1.36
N ILE A 94 -3.24 10.93 0.99
CA ILE A 94 -3.59 11.24 -0.39
C ILE A 94 -3.57 12.76 -0.56
N ASP A 95 -2.57 13.21 -1.33
CA ASP A 95 -2.28 14.60 -1.69
C ASP A 95 -3.53 15.50 -1.76
N HIS A 96 -3.58 16.47 -0.85
CA HIS A 96 -4.67 17.42 -0.66
C HIS A 96 -4.72 18.53 -1.72
N THR A 97 -3.64 18.72 -2.48
CA THR A 97 -3.56 19.76 -3.52
C THR A 97 -4.30 19.38 -4.80
N LYS A 98 -4.68 18.11 -4.94
CA LYS A 98 -5.41 17.63 -6.13
C LYS A 98 -6.89 18.01 -6.06
N LYS A 99 -7.39 18.56 -7.16
CA LYS A 99 -8.81 18.93 -7.35
C LYS A 99 -9.79 17.77 -7.11
N LYS A 100 -9.35 16.51 -7.27
CA LYS A 100 -10.16 15.32 -6.97
C LYS A 100 -9.26 14.22 -6.42
N ARG A 101 -9.54 13.75 -5.21
CA ARG A 101 -8.87 12.60 -4.61
C ARG A 101 -9.48 11.29 -5.14
N ILE A 102 -9.10 10.15 -4.57
CA ILE A 102 -9.65 8.86 -4.99
C ILE A 102 -11.04 8.66 -4.37
N SER A 103 -11.87 7.84 -5.02
CA SER A 103 -13.16 7.42 -4.47
C SER A 103 -12.99 6.34 -3.41
N ASP A 104 -14.00 6.20 -2.54
CA ASP A 104 -14.07 5.13 -1.53
C ASP A 104 -13.90 3.76 -2.17
N LYS A 105 -14.59 3.48 -3.28
CA LYS A 105 -14.44 2.22 -4.03
C LYS A 105 -12.99 1.91 -4.40
N LYS A 106 -12.18 2.92 -4.72
CA LYS A 106 -10.75 2.74 -5.01
C LYS A 106 -9.94 2.58 -3.73
N ALA A 107 -10.25 3.34 -2.68
CA ALA A 107 -9.61 3.20 -1.37
C ALA A 107 -9.86 1.82 -0.74
N LEU A 108 -11.08 1.28 -0.83
CA LEU A 108 -11.40 -0.08 -0.38
C LEU A 108 -10.60 -1.16 -1.11
N LYS A 109 -10.29 -0.95 -2.40
CA LYS A 109 -9.40 -1.86 -3.13
C LYS A 109 -7.96 -1.78 -2.62
N ILE A 110 -7.51 -0.59 -2.23
CA ILE A 110 -6.18 -0.38 -1.63
C ILE A 110 -6.13 -1.03 -0.24
N ILE A 111 -7.12 -0.80 0.62
CA ILE A 111 -7.23 -1.49 1.92
C ILE A 111 -7.09 -3.00 1.75
N LYS A 112 -7.89 -3.60 0.86
CA LYS A 112 -7.85 -5.04 0.59
C LYS A 112 -6.50 -5.55 0.09
N SER A 113 -5.69 -4.72 -0.59
CA SER A 113 -4.36 -5.13 -1.02
C SER A 113 -3.33 -5.12 0.10
N TYR A 114 -3.47 -4.21 1.08
CA TYR A 114 -2.58 -4.10 2.25
C TYR A 114 -2.97 -5.02 3.40
N LEU A 115 -4.22 -5.49 3.45
CA LEU A 115 -4.61 -6.48 4.46
C LEU A 115 -3.79 -7.78 4.36
N PRO A 116 -3.66 -8.52 5.47
CA PRO A 116 -3.07 -9.85 5.47
C PRO A 116 -3.73 -10.78 4.44
N LYS A 117 -3.01 -11.82 4.01
CA LYS A 117 -3.58 -12.79 3.06
C LYS A 117 -4.87 -13.40 3.65
N LYS A 118 -5.86 -13.67 2.79
CA LYS A 118 -7.16 -14.25 3.16
C LYS A 118 -7.04 -15.43 4.14
N LYS A 119 -6.16 -16.39 3.85
CA LYS A 119 -5.90 -17.55 4.75
C LYS A 119 -5.44 -17.15 6.17
N LYS A 120 -4.68 -16.07 6.33
CA LYS A 120 -4.28 -15.55 7.64
C LYS A 120 -5.47 -14.88 8.34
N LEU A 121 -6.20 -14.02 7.63
CA LEU A 121 -7.41 -13.38 8.16
C LEU A 121 -8.41 -14.44 8.66
N GLU A 122 -8.76 -15.42 7.83
CA GLU A 122 -9.72 -16.47 8.19
C GLU A 122 -9.24 -17.36 9.34
N LYS A 123 -7.93 -17.50 9.52
CA LYS A 123 -7.37 -18.30 10.62
C LYS A 123 -7.58 -17.58 11.96
N TYR A 124 -7.17 -16.31 12.05
CA TYR A 124 -7.04 -15.58 13.32
C TYR A 124 -8.19 -14.62 13.62
N TYR A 125 -9.00 -14.26 12.63
CA TYR A 125 -10.01 -13.22 12.75
C TYR A 125 -11.41 -13.71 12.38
N GLU A 126 -12.40 -13.12 13.04
CA GLU A 126 -13.80 -13.25 12.68
C GLU A 126 -14.09 -12.60 11.31
N SER A 127 -15.30 -12.85 10.81
CA SER A 127 -15.81 -12.14 9.62
C SER A 127 -15.80 -10.64 9.89
N PRO A 128 -15.35 -9.80 8.92
CA PRO A 128 -15.22 -8.38 9.17
C PRO A 128 -16.57 -7.70 9.36
N GLU A 129 -16.64 -6.80 10.34
CA GLU A 129 -17.71 -5.83 10.47
C GLU A 129 -17.37 -4.59 9.62
N THR A 130 -18.34 -4.06 8.88
CA THR A 130 -18.17 -2.81 8.13
C THR A 130 -19.16 -1.75 8.58
N LYS A 131 -18.67 -0.53 8.79
CA LYS A 131 -19.47 0.62 9.23
C LYS A 131 -19.16 1.84 8.38
N ARG A 132 -20.17 2.68 8.15
CA ARG A 132 -19.98 4.05 7.69
C ARG A 132 -20.27 4.99 8.85
N LEU A 133 -19.32 5.87 9.16
CA LEU A 133 -19.44 6.87 10.22
C LEU A 133 -19.38 8.27 9.61
N ILE A 134 -20.10 9.22 10.18
CA ILE A 134 -20.03 10.63 9.79
C ILE A 134 -19.59 11.46 11.00
N ASP A 135 -18.59 12.29 10.76
CA ASP A 135 -18.23 13.42 11.62
C ASP A 135 -18.91 14.66 11.07
N THR A 136 -19.98 15.08 11.72
CA THR A 136 -20.77 16.24 11.29
C THR A 136 -20.03 17.55 11.53
N ASP A 137 -19.15 17.60 12.53
CA ASP A 137 -18.44 18.81 12.93
C ASP A 137 -17.31 19.13 11.93
N GLU A 138 -16.59 18.09 11.48
CA GLU A 138 -15.51 18.22 10.50
C GLU A 138 -15.95 17.95 9.05
N ASN A 139 -17.23 17.63 8.83
CA ASN A 139 -17.77 17.19 7.53
C ASN A 139 -16.94 16.05 6.91
N LEU A 140 -16.60 15.06 7.73
CA LEU A 140 -15.84 13.89 7.33
C LEU A 140 -16.72 12.66 7.28
N THR A 141 -16.46 11.80 6.30
CA THR A 141 -17.03 10.46 6.23
C THR A 141 -15.92 9.43 6.42
N TYR A 142 -16.17 8.48 7.31
CA TYR A 142 -15.31 7.33 7.53
C TYR A 142 -15.98 6.06 7.03
N TYR A 143 -15.20 5.21 6.36
CA TYR A 143 -15.60 3.83 6.08
C TYR A 143 -14.66 2.90 6.84
N VAL A 144 -15.19 2.13 7.77
CA VAL A 144 -14.40 1.32 8.71
C VAL A 144 -14.67 -0.16 8.45
N ILE A 145 -13.60 -0.95 8.42
CA ILE A 145 -13.61 -2.41 8.35
C ILE A 145 -12.88 -2.93 9.58
N SER A 146 -13.61 -3.62 10.46
CA SER A 146 -13.08 -4.16 11.71
C SER A 146 -12.96 -5.68 11.62
N TYR A 147 -11.77 -6.19 11.87
CA TYR A 147 -11.50 -7.61 12.04
C TYR A 147 -11.25 -7.89 13.52
N HIS A 148 -12.17 -8.59 14.17
CA HIS A 148 -12.02 -8.99 15.56
C HIS A 148 -11.17 -10.25 15.66
N HIS A 149 -10.13 -10.22 16.50
CA HIS A 149 -9.27 -11.36 16.72
C HIS A 149 -10.03 -12.42 17.53
N LYS A 150 -10.09 -13.66 17.03
CA LYS A 150 -10.88 -14.73 17.65
C LYS A 150 -10.46 -15.02 19.08
N ASP A 151 -9.16 -14.88 19.34
CA ASP A 151 -8.54 -15.16 20.64
C ASP A 151 -8.20 -13.88 21.42
N TYR A 152 -8.83 -12.73 21.13
CA TYR A 152 -8.49 -11.44 21.76
C TYR A 152 -8.48 -11.50 23.30
N TYR A 153 -9.30 -12.36 23.91
CA TYR A 153 -9.40 -12.55 25.36
C TYR A 153 -8.48 -13.64 25.93
N ASN A 154 -7.74 -14.37 25.07
CA ASN A 154 -6.79 -15.37 25.51
C ASN A 154 -5.41 -14.72 25.67
N ASN A 155 -4.88 -14.71 26.89
CA ASN A 155 -3.70 -13.97 27.37
C ASN A 155 -2.34 -14.26 26.69
N ASN A 156 -2.30 -14.91 25.53
CA ASN A 156 -1.06 -15.21 24.79
C ASN A 156 -1.29 -15.31 23.27
N PRO A 157 -1.49 -14.19 22.56
CA PRO A 157 -1.47 -14.20 21.10
C PRO A 157 -0.01 -14.27 20.62
N GLU A 158 0.60 -15.46 20.66
CA GLU A 158 2.02 -15.67 20.33
C GLU A 158 2.44 -15.25 18.91
N ASN A 159 1.52 -14.77 18.05
CA ASN A 159 1.83 -14.60 16.63
C ASN A 159 1.07 -13.47 15.89
N TYR A 160 0.12 -12.75 16.52
CA TYR A 160 -0.64 -11.74 15.78
C TYR A 160 -1.22 -10.62 16.67
N PRO A 161 -1.01 -9.33 16.32
CA PRO A 161 -1.39 -8.21 17.16
C PRO A 161 -2.90 -7.93 17.05
N GLY A 162 -3.64 -8.32 18.09
CA GLY A 162 -4.99 -7.80 18.41
C GLY A 162 -6.00 -7.73 17.25
N ASN A 163 -7.00 -6.88 17.42
CA ASN A 163 -7.97 -6.56 16.36
C ASN A 163 -7.28 -5.81 15.22
N ILE A 164 -7.84 -5.82 14.01
CA ILE A 164 -7.39 -4.95 12.90
C ILE A 164 -8.53 -4.02 12.53
N HIS A 165 -8.24 -2.73 12.52
CA HIS A 165 -9.13 -1.70 12.00
C HIS A 165 -8.52 -1.11 10.74
N ALA A 166 -9.21 -1.29 9.61
CA ALA A 166 -8.86 -0.66 8.35
C ALA A 166 -9.94 0.37 7.99
N TYR A 167 -9.56 1.63 7.80
CA TYR A 167 -10.52 2.67 7.52
C TYR A 167 -10.06 3.67 6.47
N THR A 168 -11.03 4.38 5.89
CA THR A 168 -10.81 5.55 5.06
C THR A 168 -11.34 6.78 5.77
N GLU A 169 -10.74 7.93 5.52
CA GLU A 169 -11.25 9.25 5.90
C GLU A 169 -11.43 10.07 4.63
N SER A 170 -12.61 10.64 4.45
CA SER A 170 -13.01 11.33 3.24
C SER A 170 -13.73 12.64 3.55
N ASP A 171 -13.52 13.63 2.68
CA ASP A 171 -14.28 14.89 2.65
C ASP A 171 -14.99 15.02 1.28
N GLU A 172 -15.54 16.20 0.99
CA GLU A 172 -16.20 16.52 -0.28
C GLU A 172 -15.32 16.29 -1.54
N LYS A 173 -13.99 16.28 -1.40
CA LYS A 173 -13.02 16.07 -2.50
C LYS A 173 -12.64 14.61 -2.66
N GLY A 174 -13.06 13.73 -1.74
CA GLY A 174 -12.80 12.30 -1.70
C GLY A 174 -11.84 11.88 -0.60
N VAL A 175 -11.34 10.64 -0.66
CA VAL A 175 -10.51 10.04 0.39
C VAL A 175 -9.18 10.77 0.54
N LYS A 176 -8.91 11.28 1.75
CA LYS A 176 -7.63 11.89 2.15
C LYS A 176 -6.68 10.95 2.86
N LEU A 177 -7.22 10.00 3.62
CA LEU A 177 -6.43 9.05 4.39
C LEU A 177 -6.99 7.64 4.24
N ILE A 178 -6.09 6.66 4.15
CA ILE A 178 -6.38 5.26 4.38
C ILE A 178 -5.49 4.83 5.53
N ARG A 179 -6.03 4.16 6.54
CA ARG A 179 -5.23 3.60 7.63
C ARG A 179 -5.59 2.14 7.91
N ILE A 180 -4.61 1.35 8.31
CA ILE A 180 -4.76 -0.02 8.79
C ILE A 180 -3.93 -0.15 10.06
N SER A 181 -4.58 -0.30 11.21
CA SER A 181 -3.93 -0.31 12.52
C SER A 181 -4.54 -1.38 13.42
N TRP A 182 -3.80 -1.81 14.43
CA TRP A 182 -4.31 -2.64 15.51
C TRP A 182 -5.23 -1.90 16.49
N THR A 183 -5.16 -0.56 16.51
CA THR A 183 -5.94 0.27 17.43
C THR A 183 -7.21 0.80 16.79
N THR A 184 -8.27 0.89 17.59
CA THR A 184 -9.44 1.70 17.25
C THR A 184 -9.09 3.17 17.46
N PRO A 185 -9.20 4.03 16.44
CA PRO A 185 -9.10 5.47 16.65
C PRO A 185 -10.15 5.92 17.67
N LYS A 186 -9.70 6.55 18.76
CA LYS A 186 -10.56 6.96 19.89
C LYS A 186 -11.78 7.78 19.44
N HIS A 187 -11.61 8.57 18.38
CA HIS A 187 -12.68 9.42 17.84
C HIS A 187 -13.85 8.64 17.22
N PHE A 188 -13.68 7.37 16.82
CA PHE A 188 -14.80 6.55 16.33
C PHE A 188 -15.87 6.24 17.37
N MET A 189 -15.54 6.39 18.67
CA MET A 189 -16.51 6.20 19.74
C MET A 189 -17.56 7.32 19.79
N ASN A 190 -17.30 8.46 19.15
CA ASN A 190 -18.13 9.65 19.23
C ASN A 190 -18.93 9.94 17.94
N TYR A 191 -18.84 9.09 16.92
CA TYR A 191 -19.49 9.33 15.62
C TYR A 191 -20.86 8.67 15.50
N GLU A 192 -21.71 9.31 14.70
CA GLU A 192 -22.98 8.73 14.30
C GLU A 192 -22.74 7.54 13.35
N LYS A 193 -23.25 6.37 13.76
CA LYS A 193 -23.23 5.15 12.95
C LYS A 193 -24.36 5.20 11.93
N ILE A 194 -24.01 5.11 10.65
CA ILE A 194 -24.96 4.95 9.56
C ILE A 194 -24.79 3.53 9.02
N GLU A 195 -25.82 2.71 9.19
CA GLU A 195 -25.82 1.28 8.80
C GLU A 195 -25.56 1.05 7.30
#